data_AF-A0A9P8II25-F1
#
_entry.id   AF-A0A9P8II25-F1
#
_cell.length_a   1.000
_cell.length_b   1.000
_cell.length_c   1.000
_cell.angle_alpha   90.00
_cell.angle_beta   90.00
_cell.angle_gamma   90.00
#
_symmetry.space_group_name_H-M   'P 1'
#
loop_
_entity.id
_entity.type
_entity.pdbx_description
1 polymer ?
#
loop_
_entity_poly.entity_id
_entity_poly.type
_entity_poly.pdbx_seq_one_letter_code
_entity_poly.pdbx_strand_id
1 'polypeptide(L)'
;MPRWAWHNDTEPAGENVSYDLPDPNLPGVSQWLIGIPNRVNLGRIGLRLNDDTLSSSSISNTHQELDLWHGAIPSTFTIDDVKVKVVTQGDFDSDAVVFTIDSQLIESGKLKVELDFPYPPIHTAKYKNEVFVEVYDFPNNHSTKLSANLRDNTAHIYHDTGTKYYVNLRWPKKASLELKRLDLQGSTKPTAHRYTLSSRHGRTISFVAHFSPDRRVSDLPSTIDRRSRAGWQDYWSQGGFADLTESTNPNDTELQRRIVTSQYHVRANSTTDG
;
A
#
# COMPACT_ATOMS: atom_id res chain seq x y z
N MET A 1 -14.19 35.59 -28.67
CA MET A 1 -14.29 34.65 -27.54
C MET A 1 -13.93 33.26 -28.06
N PRO A 2 -12.90 32.60 -27.54
CA PRO A 2 -12.42 31.35 -28.12
C PRO A 2 -13.43 30.23 -27.84
N ARG A 3 -13.82 29.50 -28.90
CA ARG A 3 -14.62 28.28 -28.83
C ARG A 3 -13.70 27.12 -28.48
N TRP A 4 -14.06 26.36 -27.45
CA TRP A 4 -13.39 25.15 -27.01
C TRP A 4 -13.72 23.98 -27.95
N ALA A 5 -12.72 23.15 -28.28
CA ALA A 5 -12.90 21.92 -29.04
C ALA A 5 -13.24 20.78 -28.08
N TRP A 6 -14.51 20.38 -28.07
CA TRP A 6 -15.02 19.24 -27.31
C TRP A 6 -14.99 18.01 -28.23
N HIS A 7 -14.35 16.92 -27.81
CA HIS A 7 -14.61 15.62 -28.41
C HIS A 7 -15.80 15.00 -27.68
N ASN A 8 -16.87 14.77 -28.44
CA ASN A 8 -18.10 14.14 -27.96
C ASN A 8 -18.11 12.70 -28.46
N ASP A 9 -18.22 11.73 -27.56
CA ASP A 9 -18.73 10.40 -27.90
C ASP A 9 -20.10 10.22 -27.25
N THR A 10 -21.02 9.61 -28.00
CA THR A 10 -22.43 9.45 -27.61
C THR A 10 -22.63 8.06 -27.02
N GLU A 11 -23.03 7.97 -25.76
CA GLU A 11 -23.57 6.74 -25.16
C GLU A 11 -24.93 6.37 -25.79
N PRO A 12 -25.41 5.11 -25.71
CA PRO A 12 -26.65 4.66 -26.36
C PRO A 12 -27.92 5.39 -25.88
N ALA A 13 -27.84 6.12 -24.76
CA ALA A 13 -28.92 6.91 -24.19
C ALA A 13 -28.87 8.41 -24.55
N GLY A 14 -27.92 8.85 -25.39
CA GLY A 14 -27.92 10.21 -25.96
C GLY A 14 -27.43 11.33 -25.04
N GLU A 15 -26.99 11.04 -23.82
CA GLU A 15 -26.32 12.04 -22.98
C GLU A 15 -24.82 12.11 -23.30
N ASN A 16 -24.35 13.33 -23.55
CA ASN A 16 -22.95 13.64 -23.78
C ASN A 16 -22.19 13.54 -22.45
N VAL A 17 -21.38 12.50 -22.28
CA VAL A 17 -20.47 12.40 -21.15
C VAL A 17 -19.18 13.13 -21.51
N SER A 18 -18.94 14.28 -20.88
CA SER A 18 -17.71 15.05 -21.08
C SER A 18 -16.59 14.40 -20.26
N TYR A 19 -15.54 13.93 -20.96
CA TYR A 19 -14.31 13.49 -20.32
C TYR A 19 -13.30 14.64 -20.33
N ASP A 20 -12.59 14.83 -19.22
CA ASP A 20 -11.43 15.71 -19.19
C ASP A 20 -10.30 15.09 -20.03
N LEU A 21 -10.32 15.25 -21.34
CA LEU A 21 -9.22 14.87 -22.22
C LEU A 21 -8.33 16.09 -22.51
N PRO A 22 -7.00 15.93 -22.54
CA PRO A 22 -6.10 17.02 -22.92
C PRO A 22 -6.44 17.56 -24.31
N ASP A 23 -6.66 18.87 -24.44
CA ASP A 23 -6.87 19.51 -25.75
C ASP A 23 -5.52 19.62 -26.49
N PRO A 24 -5.35 18.96 -27.64
CA PRO A 24 -4.12 19.01 -28.44
C PRO A 24 -3.77 20.43 -28.92
N ASN A 25 -4.76 21.32 -29.03
CA ASN A 25 -4.57 22.69 -29.49
C ASN A 25 -4.16 23.65 -28.36
N LEU A 26 -4.31 23.24 -27.10
CA LEU A 26 -3.98 24.03 -25.92
C LEU A 26 -3.08 23.26 -24.95
N PRO A 27 -1.89 22.79 -25.38
CA PRO A 27 -1.07 21.87 -24.60
C PRO A 27 -0.62 22.46 -23.26
N GLY A 28 -0.30 23.75 -23.20
CA GLY A 28 0.11 24.41 -21.96
C GLY A 28 -1.00 24.53 -20.92
N VAL A 29 -2.22 24.83 -21.35
CA VAL A 29 -3.40 24.94 -20.46
C VAL A 29 -3.84 23.56 -19.98
N SER A 30 -3.89 22.59 -20.90
CA SER A 30 -4.16 21.18 -20.58
C SER A 30 -3.17 20.63 -19.56
N GLN A 31 -1.88 20.94 -19.70
CA GLN A 31 -0.82 20.53 -18.78
C GLN A 31 -0.92 21.23 -17.40
N TRP A 32 -1.30 22.51 -17.39
CA TRP A 32 -1.52 23.26 -16.14
C TRP A 32 -2.71 22.70 -15.34
N LEU A 33 -3.83 22.37 -16.00
CA LEU A 33 -5.02 21.80 -15.37
C LEU A 33 -4.78 20.42 -14.74
N ILE A 34 -3.92 19.59 -15.34
CA ILE A 34 -3.57 18.27 -14.79
C ILE A 34 -2.36 18.31 -13.84
N GLY A 35 -1.69 19.46 -13.73
CA GLY A 35 -0.50 19.67 -12.89
C GLY A 35 -0.80 19.94 -11.41
N ILE A 36 -2.07 19.85 -11.00
CA ILE A 36 -2.54 19.95 -9.61
C ILE A 36 -1.93 18.76 -8.81
N PRO A 37 -1.58 18.91 -7.50
CA PRO A 37 -1.04 17.81 -6.71
C PRO A 37 -1.99 16.60 -6.74
N ASN A 38 -1.58 15.59 -7.48
CA ASN A 38 -2.28 14.33 -7.64
C ASN A 38 -1.77 13.31 -6.61
N ARG A 39 -2.43 12.14 -6.55
CA ARG A 39 -2.05 11.02 -5.67
C ARG A 39 -0.58 10.62 -5.91
N VAL A 40 0.17 10.45 -4.82
CA VAL A 40 1.56 9.99 -4.83
C VAL A 40 1.69 8.69 -4.05
N ASN A 41 2.48 7.74 -4.56
CA ASN A 41 2.82 6.53 -3.82
C ASN A 41 3.89 6.84 -2.77
N LEU A 42 3.57 6.58 -1.50
CA LEU A 42 4.50 6.80 -0.38
C LEU A 42 5.59 5.72 -0.25
N GLY A 43 5.50 4.66 -1.03
CA GLY A 43 6.48 3.58 -1.05
C GLY A 43 5.82 2.23 -1.30
N ARG A 44 6.65 1.27 -1.71
CA ARG A 44 6.25 -0.11 -1.94
C ARG A 44 6.85 -0.99 -0.85
N ILE A 45 6.02 -1.81 -0.23
CA ILE A 45 6.46 -2.86 0.70
C ILE A 45 6.23 -4.20 0.02
N GLY A 46 7.31 -4.92 -0.25
CA GLY A 46 7.28 -6.20 -0.95
C GLY A 46 8.16 -7.24 -0.28
N LEU A 47 8.36 -8.36 -0.98
CA LEU A 47 9.24 -9.44 -0.53
C LEU A 47 10.46 -9.53 -1.45
N ARG A 48 11.61 -9.87 -0.88
CA ARG A 48 12.86 -10.13 -1.58
C ARG A 48 13.31 -11.56 -1.30
N LEU A 49 13.62 -12.30 -2.35
CA LEU A 49 14.10 -13.69 -2.29
C LEU A 49 15.53 -13.76 -2.82
N ASN A 50 16.47 -14.35 -2.06
CA ASN A 50 17.87 -14.56 -2.46
C ASN A 50 18.55 -13.31 -3.04
N ASP A 51 18.19 -12.14 -2.49
CA ASP A 51 18.66 -10.84 -2.95
C ASP A 51 18.13 -10.36 -4.31
N ASP A 52 16.92 -10.77 -4.71
CA ASP A 52 16.14 -10.15 -5.79
C ASP A 52 14.70 -9.89 -5.37
N THR A 53 14.07 -8.86 -5.93
CA THR A 53 12.63 -8.61 -5.72
C THR A 53 11.87 -9.88 -6.12
N LEU A 54 10.99 -10.37 -5.25
CA LEU A 54 10.22 -11.58 -5.52
C LEU A 54 9.34 -11.37 -6.75
N SER A 55 9.57 -12.19 -7.78
CA SER A 55 8.74 -12.21 -8.99
C SER A 55 7.44 -12.98 -8.75
N SER A 56 6.34 -12.54 -9.35
CA SER A 56 5.07 -13.28 -9.35
C SER A 56 5.16 -14.62 -10.08
N SER A 57 6.10 -14.78 -11.01
CA SER A 57 6.34 -16.07 -11.68
C SER A 57 7.00 -17.12 -10.79
N SER A 58 7.56 -16.70 -9.65
CA SER A 58 8.24 -17.58 -8.69
C SER A 58 7.34 -18.08 -7.56
N ILE A 59 6.06 -17.67 -7.55
CA ILE A 59 5.08 -18.09 -6.54
C ILE A 59 4.03 -19.03 -7.14
N SER A 60 3.57 -19.99 -6.34
CA SER A 60 2.51 -20.93 -6.69
C SER A 60 1.54 -21.13 -5.50
N ASN A 61 0.46 -21.88 -5.71
CA ASN A 61 -0.54 -22.21 -4.69
C ASN A 61 -1.05 -20.98 -3.91
N THR A 62 -1.35 -19.91 -4.65
CA THR A 62 -1.74 -18.63 -4.07
C THR A 62 -3.19 -18.68 -3.57
N HIS A 63 -3.39 -18.14 -2.38
CA HIS A 63 -4.71 -17.92 -1.79
C HIS A 63 -4.65 -16.64 -0.98
N GLN A 64 -5.64 -15.78 -1.16
CA GLN A 64 -5.78 -14.54 -0.40
C GLN A 64 -7.26 -14.32 -0.13
N GLU A 65 -7.56 -13.94 1.10
CA GLU A 65 -8.90 -13.62 1.54
C GLU A 65 -8.90 -12.25 2.21
N LEU A 66 -9.99 -11.51 2.03
CA LEU A 66 -10.27 -10.33 2.83
C LEU A 66 -11.19 -10.74 3.98
N ASP A 67 -10.64 -10.83 5.18
CA ASP A 67 -11.41 -11.04 6.40
C ASP A 67 -12.08 -9.72 6.77
N LEU A 68 -13.33 -9.57 6.33
CA LEU A 68 -14.12 -8.36 6.58
C LEU A 68 -14.33 -8.13 8.08
N TRP A 69 -14.55 -9.20 8.84
CA TRP A 69 -14.89 -9.13 10.26
C TRP A 69 -13.74 -8.63 11.14
N HIS A 70 -12.50 -8.98 10.78
CA HIS A 70 -11.31 -8.55 11.49
C HIS A 70 -10.51 -7.44 10.77
N GLY A 71 -10.87 -7.13 9.52
CA GLY A 71 -10.18 -6.16 8.67
C GLY A 71 -8.74 -6.54 8.34
N ALA A 72 -8.50 -7.82 8.11
CA ALA A 72 -7.18 -8.36 7.82
C ALA A 72 -7.18 -9.08 6.47
N ILE A 73 -6.02 -9.12 5.83
CA ILE A 73 -5.81 -9.82 4.58
C ILE A 73 -4.79 -10.94 4.84
N PRO A 74 -5.24 -12.15 5.20
CA PRO A 74 -4.39 -13.33 5.16
C PRO A 74 -4.13 -13.76 3.71
N SER A 75 -2.86 -13.90 3.37
CA SER A 75 -2.39 -14.46 2.11
C SER A 75 -1.47 -15.65 2.38
N THR A 76 -1.62 -16.71 1.59
CA THR A 76 -0.72 -17.86 1.58
C THR A 76 -0.30 -18.21 0.17
N PHE A 77 0.96 -18.59 -0.01
CA PHE A 77 1.52 -19.05 -1.27
C PHE A 77 2.75 -19.92 -1.00
N THR A 78 3.31 -20.53 -2.03
CA THR A 78 4.54 -21.32 -1.97
C THR A 78 5.62 -20.72 -2.86
N ILE A 79 6.87 -20.77 -2.40
CA ILE A 79 8.10 -20.50 -3.17
C ILE A 79 8.95 -21.76 -3.05
N ASP A 80 9.32 -22.39 -4.17
CA ASP A 80 10.08 -23.65 -4.18
C ASP A 80 9.47 -24.70 -3.21
N ASP A 81 8.14 -24.87 -3.26
CA ASP A 81 7.33 -25.71 -2.36
C ASP A 81 7.37 -25.35 -0.86
N VAL A 82 8.04 -24.27 -0.47
CA VAL A 82 8.05 -23.76 0.90
C VAL A 82 6.92 -22.76 1.09
N LYS A 83 6.06 -23.04 2.08
CA LYS A 83 4.92 -22.18 2.41
C LYS A 83 5.36 -20.83 2.98
N VAL A 84 4.70 -19.78 2.51
CA VAL A 84 4.77 -18.42 3.06
C VAL A 84 3.36 -18.00 3.45
N LYS A 85 3.21 -17.51 4.68
CA LYS A 85 1.98 -16.87 5.16
C LYS A 85 2.27 -15.40 5.41
N VAL A 86 1.44 -14.52 4.88
CA VAL A 86 1.46 -13.08 5.13
C VAL A 86 0.10 -12.69 5.71
N VAL A 87 0.08 -11.88 6.75
CA VAL A 87 -1.12 -11.20 7.22
C VAL A 87 -0.86 -9.72 7.16
N THR A 88 -1.68 -9.01 6.38
CA THR A 88 -1.63 -7.55 6.23
C THR A 88 -2.85 -6.93 6.90
N GLN A 89 -2.67 -5.86 7.67
CA GLN A 89 -3.76 -5.20 8.37
C GLN A 89 -3.49 -3.70 8.48
N GLY A 90 -4.50 -2.87 8.18
CA GLY A 90 -4.44 -1.43 8.40
C GLY A 90 -4.77 -1.06 9.85
N ASP A 91 -4.21 0.04 10.32
CA ASP A 91 -4.65 0.71 11.55
C ASP A 91 -5.77 1.70 11.26
N PHE A 92 -6.69 1.88 12.22
CA PHE A 92 -7.75 2.88 12.10
C PHE A 92 -7.32 4.26 12.60
N ASP A 93 -6.45 4.32 13.60
CA ASP A 93 -6.11 5.57 14.29
C ASP A 93 -4.87 6.26 13.69
N SER A 94 -4.19 5.60 12.75
CA SER A 94 -2.98 6.13 12.12
C SER A 94 -2.78 5.59 10.71
N ASP A 95 -1.97 6.29 9.93
CA ASP A 95 -1.55 5.88 8.57
C ASP A 95 -0.52 4.74 8.63
N ALA A 96 -0.87 3.66 9.31
CA ALA A 96 -0.01 2.54 9.59
C ALA A 96 -0.57 1.22 9.04
N VAL A 97 0.35 0.40 8.54
CA VAL A 97 0.06 -0.96 8.08
C VAL A 97 0.92 -1.94 8.86
N VAL A 98 0.30 -3.00 9.34
CA VAL A 98 0.93 -4.10 10.06
C VAL A 98 1.10 -5.28 9.12
N PHE A 99 2.29 -5.87 9.16
CA PHE A 99 2.59 -7.10 8.45
C PHE A 99 3.08 -8.16 9.43
N THR A 100 2.56 -9.38 9.29
CA THR A 100 3.10 -10.57 9.94
C THR A 100 3.35 -11.64 8.89
N ILE A 101 4.62 -11.99 8.71
CA ILE A 101 5.08 -12.94 7.70
C ILE A 101 5.72 -14.12 8.40
N ASP A 102 5.32 -15.34 8.08
CA ASP A 102 5.88 -16.58 8.61
C ASP A 102 6.29 -17.52 7.46
N SER A 103 7.56 -17.96 7.48
CA SER A 103 8.10 -18.92 6.52
C SER A 103 9.47 -19.46 6.96
N GLN A 104 9.77 -20.72 6.63
CA GLN A 104 11.12 -21.28 6.75
C GLN A 104 12.15 -20.54 5.89
N LEU A 105 11.72 -19.85 4.83
CA LEU A 105 12.61 -19.02 4.00
C LEU A 105 13.14 -17.79 4.76
N ILE A 106 12.42 -17.30 5.77
CA ILE A 106 12.91 -16.24 6.67
C ILE A 106 13.99 -16.80 7.58
N GLU A 107 13.76 -17.98 8.15
CA GLU A 107 14.70 -18.64 9.06
C GLU A 107 16.03 -18.99 8.37
N SER A 108 15.97 -19.39 7.10
CA SER A 108 17.16 -19.59 6.25
C SER A 108 17.78 -18.30 5.71
N GLY A 109 17.20 -17.13 6.01
CA GLY A 109 17.69 -15.82 5.58
C GLY A 109 17.45 -15.47 4.10
N LYS A 110 16.77 -16.34 3.36
CA LYS A 110 16.48 -16.19 1.92
C LYS A 110 15.37 -15.17 1.64
N LEU A 111 14.33 -15.17 2.48
CA LEU A 111 13.18 -14.27 2.33
C LEU A 111 13.30 -13.08 3.28
N LYS A 112 13.24 -11.88 2.73
CA LYS A 112 13.32 -10.60 3.45
C LYS A 112 12.15 -9.71 3.01
N VAL A 113 11.85 -8.68 3.79
CA VAL A 113 10.95 -7.61 3.36
C VAL A 113 11.76 -6.56 2.60
N GLU A 114 11.24 -6.10 1.48
CA GLU A 114 11.78 -5.00 0.67
C GLU A 114 10.93 -3.76 0.89
N LEU A 115 11.55 -2.63 1.20
CA LEU A 115 10.92 -1.31 1.16
C LEU A 115 11.57 -0.51 0.03
N ASP A 116 10.77 -0.09 -0.94
CA ASP A 116 11.21 0.68 -2.10
C ASP A 116 10.48 2.02 -2.18
N PHE A 117 11.20 3.08 -2.56
CA PHE A 117 10.69 4.45 -2.49
C PHE A 117 10.80 5.11 -3.87
N PRO A 118 9.67 5.36 -4.55
CA PRO A 118 9.67 5.95 -5.88
C PRO A 118 9.76 7.48 -5.84
N TYR A 119 10.21 8.07 -6.96
CA TYR A 119 9.98 9.49 -7.21
C TYR A 119 8.54 9.67 -7.74
N PRO A 120 7.76 10.65 -7.25
CA PRO A 120 6.49 11.00 -7.88
C PRO A 120 6.75 11.42 -9.34
N PRO A 121 6.11 10.78 -10.33
CA PRO A 121 6.25 11.19 -11.71
C PRO A 121 5.65 12.58 -11.92
N ILE A 122 6.20 13.30 -12.90
CA ILE A 122 5.53 14.49 -13.43
C ILE A 122 4.32 13.98 -14.22
N HIS A 123 3.10 14.31 -13.76
CA HIS A 123 1.88 13.97 -14.48
C HIS A 123 1.90 14.66 -15.84
N THR A 124 1.95 13.88 -16.90
CA THR A 124 1.74 14.36 -18.28
C THR A 124 0.44 13.74 -18.80
N ALA A 125 -0.10 14.30 -19.88
CA ALA A 125 -1.25 13.73 -20.61
C ALA A 125 -1.14 12.23 -20.89
N LYS A 126 0.09 11.69 -21.02
CA LYS A 126 0.39 10.28 -21.22
C LYS A 126 0.09 9.39 -20.00
N TYR A 127 0.20 9.94 -18.79
CA TYR A 127 0.10 9.22 -17.51
C TYR A 127 -1.20 9.51 -16.75
N LYS A 128 -2.19 10.16 -17.39
CA LYS A 128 -3.44 10.62 -16.72
C LYS A 128 -4.29 9.46 -16.16
N ASN A 129 -4.15 8.25 -16.70
CA ASN A 129 -4.97 7.09 -16.36
C ASN A 129 -4.18 5.94 -15.72
N GLU A 130 -2.90 6.12 -15.37
CA GLU A 130 -2.13 5.06 -14.73
C GLU A 130 -2.46 4.97 -13.23
N VAL A 131 -3.00 3.82 -12.83
CA VAL A 131 -3.32 3.47 -11.43
C VAL A 131 -2.06 3.35 -10.57
N PHE A 132 -0.91 3.11 -11.20
CA PHE A 132 0.41 3.02 -10.57
C PHE A 132 1.37 4.01 -11.20
N VAL A 133 1.70 5.06 -10.46
CA VAL A 133 2.62 6.13 -10.87
C VAL A 133 3.91 5.97 -10.07
N GLU A 134 4.62 4.85 -10.26
CA GLU A 134 5.92 4.59 -9.64
C GLU A 134 7.03 4.76 -10.66
N VAL A 135 7.89 5.77 -10.50
CA VAL A 135 9.11 5.87 -11.30
C VAL A 135 10.33 5.76 -10.39
N TYR A 136 11.10 4.68 -10.59
CA TYR A 136 12.32 4.38 -9.83
C TYR A 136 13.60 4.81 -10.55
N ASP A 137 13.49 5.23 -11.81
CA ASP A 137 14.62 5.60 -12.67
C ASP A 137 15.14 7.02 -12.42
N PHE A 138 14.60 7.71 -11.40
CA PHE A 138 15.02 9.06 -10.99
C PHE A 138 15.60 9.12 -9.57
N PRO A 139 16.64 8.32 -9.24
CA PRO A 139 17.22 8.27 -7.89
C PRO A 139 17.90 9.59 -7.47
N ASN A 140 18.21 10.48 -8.42
CA ASN A 140 18.82 11.79 -8.10
C ASN A 140 17.78 12.88 -7.80
N ASN A 141 16.49 12.60 -8.03
CA ASN A 141 15.41 13.59 -7.87
C ASN A 141 14.76 13.58 -6.49
N HIS A 142 15.09 12.58 -5.66
CA HIS A 142 14.65 12.50 -4.27
C HIS A 142 15.75 11.92 -3.39
N SER A 143 15.54 11.94 -2.08
CA SER A 143 16.48 11.34 -1.15
C SER A 143 15.77 10.56 -0.06
N THR A 144 16.31 9.37 0.25
CA THR A 144 15.96 8.64 1.46
C THR A 144 17.16 8.61 2.40
N LYS A 145 16.94 8.62 3.72
CA LYS A 145 17.98 8.54 4.74
C LYS A 145 17.52 7.74 5.95
N LEU A 146 18.39 6.91 6.51
CA LEU A 146 18.17 6.33 7.83
C LEU A 146 18.41 7.39 8.90
N SER A 147 17.42 7.57 9.76
CA SER A 147 17.53 8.40 10.95
C SER A 147 17.88 7.56 12.16
N ALA A 148 18.47 8.20 13.18
CA ALA A 148 18.75 7.54 14.45
C ALA A 148 17.50 6.90 15.03
N ASN A 149 17.65 5.65 15.51
CA ASN A 149 16.58 4.91 16.15
C ASN A 149 16.17 5.61 17.44
N LEU A 150 14.86 5.77 17.65
CA LEU A 150 14.34 6.31 18.91
C LEU A 150 14.32 5.24 20.01
N ARG A 151 14.29 3.95 19.63
CA ARG A 151 14.35 2.75 20.49
C ARG A 151 15.00 1.59 19.74
N ASP A 152 15.51 0.59 20.45
CA ASP A 152 16.20 -0.58 19.85
C ASP A 152 15.35 -1.36 18.83
N ASN A 153 14.03 -1.34 19.00
CA ASN A 153 13.07 -2.02 18.16
C ASN A 153 12.28 -1.06 17.25
N THR A 154 12.96 -0.02 16.77
CA THR A 154 12.46 0.93 15.77
C THR A 154 13.49 1.15 14.68
N ALA A 155 13.01 1.56 13.50
CA ALA A 155 13.82 2.21 12.50
C ALA A 155 13.02 3.32 11.83
N HIS A 156 13.71 4.34 11.32
CA HIS A 156 13.08 5.51 10.73
C HIS A 156 13.73 5.84 9.39
N ILE A 157 12.96 5.72 8.32
CA ILE A 157 13.40 6.13 6.98
C ILE A 157 12.77 7.49 6.70
N TYR A 158 13.60 8.52 6.53
CA TYR A 158 13.15 9.83 6.04
C TYR A 158 13.14 9.80 4.51
N HIS A 159 12.08 10.29 3.87
CA HIS A 159 11.97 10.45 2.43
C HIS A 159 11.63 11.89 2.07
N ASP A 160 12.38 12.47 1.15
CA ASP A 160 12.20 13.82 0.63
C ASP A 160 12.12 13.80 -0.89
N THR A 161 10.91 14.00 -1.42
CA THR A 161 10.60 14.15 -2.84
C THR A 161 10.22 15.60 -3.19
N GLY A 162 10.38 16.53 -2.25
CA GLY A 162 9.65 17.79 -2.19
C GLY A 162 8.47 17.74 -1.21
N THR A 163 7.81 16.58 -1.09
CA THR A 163 6.93 16.27 0.05
C THR A 163 7.69 15.38 1.03
N LYS A 164 7.71 15.78 2.30
CA LYS A 164 8.59 15.19 3.32
C LYS A 164 7.78 14.32 4.26
N TYR A 165 8.26 13.10 4.49
CA TYR A 165 7.65 12.19 5.45
C TYR A 165 8.64 11.16 5.96
N TYR A 166 8.22 10.45 7.00
CA TYR A 166 8.91 9.33 7.59
C TYR A 166 8.11 8.05 7.37
N VAL A 167 8.84 6.95 7.15
CA VAL A 167 8.35 5.60 7.41
C VAL A 167 8.92 5.17 8.75
N ASN A 168 8.06 5.17 9.76
CA ASN A 168 8.37 4.79 11.12
C ASN A 168 8.09 3.30 11.31
N LEU A 169 9.15 2.50 11.33
CA LEU A 169 9.10 1.06 11.52
C LEU A 169 9.12 0.70 13.00
N ARG A 170 8.27 -0.25 13.39
CA ARG A 170 8.19 -0.76 14.76
C ARG A 170 7.98 -2.27 14.76
N TRP A 171 8.73 -3.01 15.57
CA TRP A 171 8.54 -4.46 15.74
C TRP A 171 8.56 -4.85 17.21
N PRO A 172 8.11 -6.06 17.60
CA PRO A 172 8.18 -6.52 18.99
C PRO A 172 9.64 -6.55 19.49
N LYS A 173 9.90 -6.19 20.76
CA LYS A 173 11.28 -6.20 21.32
C LYS A 173 11.97 -7.56 21.23
N LYS A 174 11.20 -8.65 21.30
CA LYS A 174 11.70 -10.03 21.14
C LYS A 174 12.09 -10.37 19.70
N ALA A 175 11.60 -9.62 18.72
CA ALA A 175 11.95 -9.82 17.33
C ALA A 175 13.31 -9.17 17.05
N SER A 176 14.26 -9.97 16.57
CA SER A 176 15.60 -9.49 16.21
C SER A 176 15.62 -9.07 14.74
N LEU A 177 14.91 -7.99 14.41
CA LEU A 177 14.88 -7.48 13.04
C LEU A 177 16.01 -6.48 12.79
N GLU A 178 16.52 -6.49 11.57
CA GLU A 178 17.57 -5.59 11.10
C GLU A 178 17.12 -4.91 9.80
N LEU A 179 17.21 -3.58 9.77
CA LEU A 179 16.98 -2.79 8.56
C LEU A 179 18.32 -2.42 7.93
N LYS A 180 18.49 -2.68 6.63
CA LYS A 180 19.66 -2.27 5.85
C LYS A 180 19.23 -1.54 4.60
N ARG A 181 19.97 -0.50 4.24
CA ARG A 181 19.91 0.06 2.89
C ARG A 181 20.61 -0.90 1.93
N LEU A 182 20.02 -1.12 0.75
CA LEU A 182 20.55 -2.06 -0.23
C LEU A 182 21.81 -1.50 -0.91
N ASP A 183 21.77 -0.23 -1.31
CA ASP A 183 22.89 0.50 -1.89
C ASP A 183 23.51 1.50 -0.90
N LEU A 184 24.68 2.03 -1.26
CA LEU A 184 25.29 3.14 -0.52
C LEU A 184 24.44 4.41 -0.59
N GLN A 185 24.48 5.20 0.47
CA GLN A 185 23.87 6.54 0.48
C GLN A 185 24.47 7.39 -0.64
N GLY A 186 23.62 7.95 -1.50
CA GLY A 186 24.05 8.75 -2.66
C GLY A 186 24.32 7.93 -3.93
N SER A 187 24.00 6.63 -3.94
CA SER A 187 23.98 5.84 -5.18
C SER A 187 23.05 6.48 -6.22
N THR A 188 23.42 6.36 -7.50
CA THR A 188 22.62 6.83 -8.65
C THR A 188 21.92 5.68 -9.38
N LYS A 189 21.97 4.46 -8.83
CA LYS A 189 21.27 3.29 -9.38
C LYS A 189 19.78 3.35 -9.04
N PRO A 190 18.89 2.71 -9.82
CA PRO A 190 17.46 2.62 -9.46
C PRO A 190 17.20 1.99 -8.08
N THR A 191 18.12 1.17 -7.58
CA THR A 191 18.08 0.55 -6.25
C THR A 191 18.54 1.47 -5.10
N ALA A 192 18.92 2.72 -5.41
CA ALA A 192 19.50 3.65 -4.46
C ALA A 192 18.61 3.89 -3.22
N HIS A 193 17.30 3.85 -3.37
CA HIS A 193 16.35 4.16 -2.29
C HIS A 193 15.73 2.92 -1.67
N ARG A 194 16.28 1.73 -1.93
CA ARG A 194 15.74 0.48 -1.45
C ARG A 194 16.34 0.05 -0.11
N TYR A 195 15.48 -0.52 0.73
CA TYR A 195 15.84 -1.07 2.03
C TYR A 195 15.35 -2.51 2.17
N THR A 196 16.03 -3.27 3.02
CA THR A 196 15.63 -4.62 3.39
C THR A 196 15.46 -4.70 4.89
N LEU A 197 14.33 -5.28 5.32
CA LEU A 197 14.08 -5.65 6.70
C LEU A 197 14.13 -7.18 6.80
N SER A 198 15.08 -7.70 7.57
CA SER A 198 15.32 -9.14 7.72
C SER A 198 15.31 -9.55 9.18
N SER A 199 14.92 -10.79 9.46
CA SER A 199 15.11 -11.37 10.78
C SER A 199 16.54 -11.90 10.93
N ARG A 200 17.17 -11.65 12.08
CA ARG A 200 18.43 -12.29 12.47
C ARG A 200 18.20 -13.73 12.96
N HIS A 201 17.05 -13.98 13.58
CA HIS A 201 16.69 -15.28 14.16
C HIS A 201 15.20 -15.56 14.03
N GLY A 202 14.84 -16.83 13.85
CA GLY A 202 13.45 -17.27 13.75
C GLY A 202 12.83 -17.08 12.37
N ARG A 203 11.63 -17.64 12.21
CA ARG A 203 10.91 -17.76 10.93
C ARG A 203 9.84 -16.70 10.69
N THR A 204 9.70 -15.73 11.60
CA THR A 204 8.62 -14.75 11.56
C THR A 204 9.15 -13.32 11.54
N ILE A 205 8.66 -12.51 10.60
CA ILE A 205 8.86 -11.05 10.57
C ILE A 205 7.51 -10.40 10.89
N SER A 206 7.43 -9.66 12.00
CA SER A 206 6.23 -8.90 12.37
C SER A 206 6.59 -7.45 12.68
N PHE A 207 6.02 -6.52 11.93
CA PHE A 207 6.35 -5.10 12.04
C PHE A 207 5.19 -4.20 11.59
N VAL A 208 5.25 -2.94 12.02
CA VAL A 208 4.41 -1.83 11.58
C VAL A 208 5.24 -0.97 10.64
N ALA A 209 4.63 -0.54 9.53
CA ALA A 209 5.09 0.59 8.73
C ALA A 209 4.08 1.72 8.86
N HIS A 210 4.49 2.80 9.53
CA HIS A 210 3.65 3.98 9.76
C HIS A 210 4.21 5.15 8.96
N PHE A 211 3.44 5.63 8.00
CA PHE A 211 3.77 6.79 7.19
C PHE A 211 3.30 8.04 7.92
N SER A 212 4.19 9.00 8.19
CA SER A 212 3.77 10.24 8.86
C SER A 212 4.70 11.39 8.55
N PRO A 213 4.24 12.67 8.64
CA PRO A 213 5.11 13.83 8.47
C PRO A 213 6.28 13.85 9.46
N ASP A 214 6.06 13.32 10.66
CA ASP A 214 7.02 13.37 11.75
C ASP A 214 7.73 12.05 12.02
N ARG A 215 8.96 12.14 12.53
CA ARG A 215 9.68 11.00 13.11
C ARG A 215 9.10 10.68 14.47
N ARG A 216 8.52 9.49 14.63
CA ARG A 216 7.86 9.09 15.87
C ARG A 216 7.95 7.59 16.13
N VAL A 217 7.72 7.21 17.39
CA VAL A 217 7.59 5.81 17.76
C VAL A 217 6.16 5.38 17.47
N SER A 218 5.98 4.47 16.52
CA SER A 218 4.69 3.84 16.24
C SER A 218 4.30 2.83 17.33
N ASP A 219 3.01 2.55 17.42
CA ASP A 219 2.49 1.48 18.26
C ASP A 219 3.02 0.10 17.84
N LEU A 220 2.96 -0.86 18.77
CA LEU A 220 3.38 -2.22 18.49
C LEU A 220 2.38 -2.93 17.56
N PRO A 221 2.84 -3.89 16.73
CA PRO A 221 1.96 -4.69 15.88
C PRO A 221 0.76 -5.29 16.63
N SER A 222 0.99 -5.83 17.83
CA SER A 222 -0.06 -6.44 18.66
C SER A 222 -1.08 -5.44 19.22
N THR A 223 -0.68 -4.17 19.38
CA THR A 223 -1.60 -3.13 19.84
C THR A 223 -2.56 -2.75 18.71
N ILE A 224 -2.01 -2.53 17.52
CA ILE A 224 -2.79 -2.22 16.31
C ILE A 224 -3.70 -3.40 15.95
N ASP A 225 -3.19 -4.64 15.94
CA ASP A 225 -3.98 -5.85 15.64
C ASP A 225 -5.21 -5.96 16.54
N ARG A 226 -5.04 -5.79 17.86
CA ARG A 226 -6.16 -5.82 18.81
C ARG A 226 -7.16 -4.70 18.56
N ARG A 227 -6.68 -3.45 18.40
CA ARG A 227 -7.55 -2.29 18.20
C ARG A 227 -8.32 -2.39 16.88
N SER A 228 -7.64 -2.73 15.80
CA SER A 228 -8.24 -2.81 14.46
C SER A 228 -9.28 -3.94 14.39
N ARG A 229 -9.02 -5.11 14.98
CA ARG A 229 -10.04 -6.17 15.14
C ARG A 229 -11.27 -5.68 15.90
N ALA A 230 -11.07 -5.06 17.06
CA ALA A 230 -12.18 -4.52 17.85
C ALA A 230 -13.00 -3.48 17.05
N GLY A 231 -12.32 -2.55 16.36
CA GLY A 231 -12.97 -1.53 15.54
C GLY A 231 -13.78 -2.09 14.37
N TRP A 232 -13.31 -3.15 13.72
CA TRP A 232 -14.07 -3.83 12.65
C TRP A 232 -15.26 -4.61 13.22
N GLN A 233 -15.07 -5.32 14.33
CA GLN A 233 -16.16 -6.05 15.00
C GLN A 233 -17.26 -5.09 15.46
N ASP A 234 -16.89 -3.96 16.06
CA ASP A 234 -17.83 -2.91 16.46
C ASP A 234 -18.55 -2.33 15.25
N TYR A 235 -17.82 -2.02 14.17
CA TYR A 235 -18.42 -1.51 12.92
C TYR A 235 -19.48 -2.44 12.36
N TRP A 236 -19.20 -3.75 12.27
CA TRP A 236 -20.15 -4.72 11.73
C TRP A 236 -21.28 -5.07 12.71
N SER A 237 -21.04 -4.99 14.02
CA SER A 237 -22.06 -5.27 15.03
C SER A 237 -23.04 -4.11 15.23
N GLN A 238 -22.59 -2.88 15.00
CA GLN A 238 -23.39 -1.66 15.17
C GLN A 238 -23.95 -1.14 13.84
N GLY A 239 -23.31 -1.47 12.72
CA GLY A 239 -23.75 -1.12 11.37
C GLY A 239 -24.93 -1.97 10.90
N GLY A 240 -25.79 -1.39 10.07
CA GLY A 240 -26.87 -2.12 9.40
C GLY A 240 -26.46 -2.57 8.00
N PHE A 241 -26.77 -3.81 7.64
CA PHE A 241 -26.73 -4.28 6.26
C PHE A 241 -28.01 -5.03 5.92
N ALA A 242 -28.37 -5.04 4.65
CA ALA A 242 -29.51 -5.80 4.17
C ALA A 242 -29.14 -7.29 4.13
N ASP A 243 -29.91 -8.11 4.85
CA ASP A 243 -29.86 -9.57 4.74
C ASP A 243 -30.82 -10.02 3.64
N LEU A 244 -30.28 -10.72 2.64
CA LEU A 244 -31.03 -11.24 1.50
C LEU A 244 -31.10 -12.77 1.53
N THR A 245 -30.70 -13.43 2.61
CA THR A 245 -30.64 -14.90 2.70
C THR A 245 -32.00 -15.60 2.59
N GLU A 246 -33.11 -14.90 2.86
CA GLU A 246 -34.48 -15.41 2.68
C GLU A 246 -35.09 -15.06 1.30
N SER A 247 -34.32 -14.41 0.42
CA SER A 247 -34.77 -14.07 -0.93
C SER A 247 -34.92 -15.32 -1.81
N THR A 248 -35.90 -15.31 -2.71
CA THR A 248 -36.04 -16.37 -3.74
C THR A 248 -35.34 -16.00 -5.05
N ASN A 249 -34.68 -14.83 -5.12
CA ASN A 249 -34.01 -14.36 -6.32
C ASN A 249 -32.63 -15.04 -6.45
N PRO A 250 -32.31 -15.69 -7.60
CA PRO A 250 -31.03 -16.39 -7.77
C PRO A 250 -29.78 -15.48 -7.70
N ASN A 251 -29.93 -14.16 -7.78
CA ASN A 251 -28.84 -13.19 -7.70
C ASN A 251 -28.68 -12.54 -6.30
N ASP A 252 -29.44 -12.99 -5.30
CA ASP A 252 -29.44 -12.45 -3.95
C ASP A 252 -28.05 -12.45 -3.28
N THR A 253 -27.31 -13.53 -3.43
CA THR A 253 -26.01 -13.77 -2.81
C THR A 253 -24.98 -12.79 -3.34
N GLU A 254 -24.99 -12.55 -4.66
CA GLU A 254 -24.11 -11.58 -5.30
C GLU A 254 -24.49 -10.14 -4.91
N LEU A 255 -25.77 -9.83 -4.81
CA LEU A 255 -26.23 -8.51 -4.36
C LEU A 255 -25.83 -8.25 -2.90
N GLN A 256 -26.03 -9.22 -2.00
CA GLN A 256 -25.61 -9.13 -0.61
C GLN A 256 -24.09 -8.98 -0.49
N ARG A 257 -23.31 -9.75 -1.27
CA ARG A 257 -21.85 -9.60 -1.33
C ARG A 257 -21.45 -8.18 -1.74
N ARG A 258 -22.11 -7.58 -2.74
CA ARG A 258 -21.84 -6.19 -3.17
C ARG A 258 -22.20 -5.17 -2.11
N ILE A 259 -23.32 -5.33 -1.42
CA ILE A 259 -23.74 -4.44 -0.32
C ILE A 259 -22.70 -4.47 0.81
N VAL A 260 -22.31 -5.65 1.26
CA VAL A 260 -21.32 -5.79 2.33
C VAL A 260 -19.94 -5.27 1.88
N THR A 261 -19.52 -5.61 0.66
CA THR A 261 -18.20 -5.17 0.15
C THR A 261 -18.15 -3.66 -0.08
N SER A 262 -19.25 -3.02 -0.51
CA SER A 262 -19.31 -1.56 -0.67
C SER A 262 -19.24 -0.85 0.68
N GLN A 263 -19.90 -1.36 1.71
CA GLN A 263 -19.78 -0.84 3.08
C GLN A 263 -18.34 -0.94 3.61
N TYR A 264 -17.67 -2.07 3.38
CA TYR A 264 -16.24 -2.20 3.71
C TYR A 264 -15.39 -1.15 2.99
N HIS A 265 -15.59 -0.96 1.68
CA HIS A 265 -14.85 0.04 0.91
C HIS A 265 -15.08 1.46 1.43
N VAL A 266 -16.31 1.81 1.81
CA VAL A 266 -16.61 3.10 2.42
C VAL A 266 -15.85 3.24 3.73
N ARG A 267 -15.92 2.26 4.63
CA ARG A 267 -15.23 2.33 5.94
C ARG A 267 -13.71 2.40 5.80
N ALA A 268 -13.12 1.65 4.88
CA ALA A 268 -11.67 1.60 4.69
C ALA A 268 -11.10 2.84 3.99
N ASN A 269 -11.88 3.54 3.15
CA ASN A 269 -11.40 4.70 2.37
C ASN A 269 -11.96 6.04 2.85
N SER A 270 -12.98 6.05 3.70
CA SER A 270 -13.56 7.28 4.23
C SER A 270 -12.92 7.60 5.56
N THR A 271 -12.19 8.71 5.59
CA THR A 271 -11.87 9.40 6.83
C THR A 271 -13.19 9.93 7.40
N THR A 272 -13.82 9.18 8.29
CA THR A 272 -14.97 9.67 9.05
C THR A 272 -14.41 10.42 10.25
N ASP A 273 -14.11 11.71 10.05
CA ASP A 273 -14.28 12.67 11.13
C ASP A 273 -15.79 12.94 11.21
N GLY A 274 -16.47 12.17 12.05
CA GLY A 274 -17.90 12.25 12.31
C GLY A 274 -18.24 11.53 13.59
#